data_AF-A0A183JTY8-F1
#
_entry.id   AF-A0A183JTY8-F1
#
_cell.length_a   1.000
_cell.length_b   1.000
_cell.length_c   1.000
_cell.angle_alpha   90.00
_cell.angle_beta   90.00
_cell.angle_gamma   90.00
#
_symmetry.space_group_name_H-M   'P 1'
#
loop_
_entity.id
_entity.type
_entity.pdbx_description
1 polymer ?
#
loop_
_entity_poly.entity_id
_entity_poly.type
_entity_poly.pdbx_seq_one_letter_code
_entity_poly.pdbx_strand_id
1 'polypeptide(L)'
;MTKKYMKRDKIVAHFVTFIGKETYSLLKTLTYPEKSISLPYATLKELLLNHVKCTSFECRERAKLHKMISQNNQKVRGFVLELQRRAAKFNFGDQLYVQLRDRLIAGINTPGLKRELLRMPNCSFQDTRTACINYEAVNELDIQSMKIFNTLLSRHDEIQFQCRSNLRSFYSDS
;
A
#
# COMPACT_ATOMS: atom_id res chain seq x y z
N MET A 1 1.81 -36.42 -39.24
CA MET A 1 1.77 -34.96 -39.01
C MET A 1 3.15 -34.36 -39.27
N THR A 2 3.38 -33.75 -40.43
CA THR A 2 4.67 -33.16 -40.81
C THR A 2 4.81 -31.75 -40.22
N LYS A 3 5.70 -31.58 -39.22
CA LYS A 3 6.21 -30.26 -38.83
C LYS A 3 6.98 -29.69 -40.03
N LYS A 4 6.32 -28.85 -40.85
CA LYS A 4 7.00 -28.05 -41.87
C LYS A 4 7.90 -27.06 -41.15
N TYR A 5 9.22 -27.28 -41.22
CA TYR A 5 10.22 -26.28 -40.85
C TYR A 5 10.05 -25.06 -41.77
N MET A 6 9.31 -24.06 -41.32
CA MET A 6 9.24 -22.78 -42.02
C MET A 6 10.57 -22.04 -41.82
N LYS A 7 11.20 -21.62 -42.91
CA LYS A 7 12.39 -20.77 -42.91
C LYS A 7 12.12 -19.52 -42.04
N ARG A 8 13.09 -19.09 -41.22
CA ARG A 8 12.93 -18.00 -40.23
C ARG A 8 12.30 -16.74 -40.82
N ASP A 9 12.70 -16.37 -42.03
CA ASP A 9 12.19 -15.19 -42.76
C ASP A 9 10.69 -15.30 -43.07
N LYS A 10 10.20 -16.52 -43.38
CA LYS A 10 8.78 -16.77 -43.63
C LYS A 10 7.94 -16.61 -42.36
N ILE A 11 8.49 -16.94 -41.20
CA ILE A 11 7.80 -16.83 -39.90
C ILE A 11 7.61 -15.36 -39.52
N VAL A 12 8.66 -14.54 -39.65
CA VAL A 12 8.60 -13.10 -39.34
C VAL A 12 7.62 -12.39 -40.29
N ALA A 13 7.67 -12.70 -41.59
CA ALA A 13 6.75 -12.13 -42.57
C ALA A 13 5.28 -12.48 -42.25
N HIS A 14 4.98 -13.75 -41.92
CA HIS A 14 3.62 -14.16 -41.54
C HIS A 14 3.18 -13.47 -40.24
N PHE A 15 4.07 -13.36 -39.26
CA PHE A 15 3.76 -12.70 -37.99
C PHE A 15 3.41 -11.22 -38.18
N VAL A 16 4.22 -10.48 -38.94
CA VAL A 16 3.99 -9.06 -39.23
C VAL A 16 2.66 -8.83 -39.97
N THR A 17 2.31 -9.70 -40.92
CA THR A 17 1.01 -9.62 -41.61
C THR A 17 -0.15 -9.94 -40.66
N PHE A 18 0.04 -10.88 -39.73
CA PHE A 18 -1.01 -11.34 -38.82
C PHE A 18 -1.36 -10.32 -37.71
N ILE A 19 -0.38 -9.61 -37.15
CA ILE A 19 -0.59 -8.71 -36.00
C ILE A 19 -1.34 -7.40 -36.33
N GLY A 20 -1.52 -7.10 -37.61
CA GLY A 20 -2.22 -5.90 -38.08
C GLY A 20 -1.41 -4.60 -38.01
N LYS A 21 -1.95 -3.55 -38.62
CA LYS A 21 -1.28 -2.26 -38.85
C LYS A 21 -0.82 -1.58 -37.56
N GLU A 22 -1.69 -1.50 -36.55
CA GLU A 22 -1.40 -0.78 -35.30
C GLU A 22 -0.28 -1.46 -34.49
N THR A 23 -0.38 -2.78 -34.31
CA THR A 23 0.65 -3.56 -33.61
C THR A 23 1.98 -3.52 -34.35
N TYR A 24 1.96 -3.52 -35.69
CA TYR A 24 3.17 -3.38 -36.49
C TYR A 24 3.78 -1.98 -36.40
N SER A 25 2.96 -0.92 -36.34
CA SER A 25 3.42 0.46 -36.09
C SER A 25 4.12 0.55 -34.74
N LEU A 26 3.51 0.01 -33.68
CA LEU A 26 4.13 -0.10 -32.36
C LEU A 26 5.45 -0.88 -32.41
N LEU A 27 5.47 -2.02 -33.11
CA LEU A 27 6.67 -2.83 -33.25
C LEU A 27 7.81 -2.07 -33.94
N LYS A 28 7.52 -1.27 -34.96
CA LYS A 28 8.51 -0.38 -35.59
C LYS A 28 9.07 0.64 -34.60
N THR A 29 8.21 1.25 -33.77
CA THR A 29 8.65 2.18 -32.73
C THR A 29 9.54 1.48 -31.69
N LEU A 30 9.16 0.28 -31.25
CA LEU A 30 9.91 -0.49 -30.23
C LEU A 30 11.24 -1.04 -30.73
N THR A 31 11.41 -1.20 -32.03
CA THR A 31 12.62 -1.79 -32.64
C THR A 31 13.58 -0.74 -33.20
N TYR A 32 13.22 0.54 -33.18
CA TYR A 32 14.08 1.62 -33.68
C TYR A 32 15.40 1.70 -32.88
N PRO A 33 16.57 1.85 -33.55
CA PRO A 33 16.79 2.13 -34.98
C PRO A 33 16.85 0.90 -35.90
N GLU A 34 16.72 -0.31 -35.36
CA GLU A 34 16.79 -1.56 -36.11
C GLU A 34 15.53 -1.80 -36.95
N LYS A 35 15.66 -2.62 -38.01
CA LYS A 35 14.50 -3.00 -38.82
C LYS A 35 13.77 -4.16 -38.15
N SER A 36 12.48 -3.98 -37.85
CA SER A 36 11.64 -5.04 -37.25
C SER A 36 11.66 -6.36 -38.04
N ILE A 37 11.81 -6.31 -39.36
CA ILE A 37 11.84 -7.50 -40.24
C ILE A 37 13.18 -8.26 -40.13
N SER A 38 14.26 -7.61 -39.70
CA SER A 38 15.57 -8.27 -39.50
C SER A 38 15.70 -8.96 -38.14
N LEU A 39 14.78 -8.71 -37.22
CA LEU A 39 14.83 -9.29 -35.88
C LEU A 39 14.19 -10.69 -35.83
N PRO A 40 14.69 -11.59 -34.97
CA PRO A 40 14.08 -12.89 -34.76
C PRO A 40 12.65 -12.77 -34.23
N TYR A 41 11.78 -13.69 -34.65
CA TYR A 41 10.40 -13.78 -34.15
C TYR A 41 10.32 -13.79 -32.61
N ALA A 42 11.25 -14.48 -31.93
CA ALA A 42 11.29 -14.53 -30.48
C ALA A 42 11.43 -13.12 -29.86
N THR A 43 12.37 -12.32 -30.37
CA THR A 43 12.58 -10.93 -29.95
C THR A 43 11.35 -10.06 -30.22
N LEU A 44 10.74 -10.18 -31.40
CA LEU A 44 9.54 -9.40 -31.75
C LEU A 44 8.36 -9.76 -30.84
N LYS A 45 8.16 -11.04 -30.57
CA LYS A 45 7.12 -11.54 -29.67
C LYS A 45 7.35 -11.04 -28.24
N GLU A 46 8.58 -11.10 -27.73
CA GLU A 46 8.92 -10.61 -26.40
C GLU A 46 8.73 -9.10 -26.27
N LEU A 47 9.14 -8.30 -27.26
CA LEU A 47 8.92 -6.85 -27.25
C LEU A 47 7.43 -6.49 -27.14
N LEU A 48 6.59 -7.13 -27.95
CA LEU A 48 5.14 -6.91 -27.89
C LEU A 48 4.55 -7.39 -26.56
N LEU A 49 4.95 -8.57 -26.09
CA LEU A 49 4.47 -9.13 -24.83
C LEU A 49 4.87 -8.25 -23.64
N ASN A 50 6.10 -7.76 -23.61
CA ASN A 50 6.61 -6.86 -22.58
C ASN A 50 5.88 -5.53 -22.60
N HIS A 51 5.64 -4.96 -23.79
CA HIS A 51 4.85 -3.73 -23.90
C HIS A 51 3.43 -3.93 -23.34
N VAL A 52 2.71 -4.97 -23.75
CA VAL A 52 1.33 -5.21 -23.27
C VAL A 52 1.30 -5.51 -21.76
N LYS A 53 2.25 -6.30 -21.24
CA LYS A 53 2.37 -6.61 -19.81
C LYS A 53 2.68 -5.37 -18.98
N CYS A 54 3.63 -4.55 -19.42
CA CYS A 54 4.05 -3.34 -18.72
C CYS A 54 2.95 -2.26 -18.74
N THR A 55 2.27 -2.08 -19.88
CA THR A 55 1.31 -0.99 -20.09
C THR A 55 -0.03 -1.20 -19.37
N SER A 56 -0.53 -2.44 -19.22
CA SER A 56 -1.97 -2.61 -18.92
C SER A 56 -2.35 -2.83 -17.45
N PHE A 57 -1.55 -3.55 -16.65
CA PHE A 57 -1.99 -3.94 -15.31
C PHE A 57 -0.98 -3.58 -14.21
N GLU A 58 0.28 -3.95 -14.36
CA GLU A 58 1.25 -3.75 -13.28
C GLU A 58 1.50 -2.26 -12.98
N CYS A 59 1.81 -1.46 -14.01
CA CYS A 59 2.04 -0.03 -13.83
C CYS A 59 0.81 0.70 -13.25
N ARG A 60 -0.39 0.34 -13.73
CA ARG A 60 -1.65 0.90 -13.23
C ARG A 60 -1.85 0.59 -11.75
N GLU A 61 -1.66 -0.66 -11.33
CA GLU A 61 -1.87 -1.05 -9.94
C GLU A 61 -0.75 -0.53 -9.02
N ARG A 62 0.50 -0.47 -9.49
CA ARG A 62 1.60 0.19 -8.77
C ARG A 62 1.33 1.67 -8.55
N ALA A 63 0.78 2.36 -9.55
CA ALA A 63 0.35 3.75 -9.39
C ALA A 63 -0.75 3.89 -8.33
N LYS A 64 -1.67 2.92 -8.19
CA LYS A 64 -2.65 2.90 -7.10
C LYS A 64 -1.98 2.71 -5.73
N LEU A 65 -0.99 1.81 -5.63
CA LEU A 65 -0.21 1.63 -4.41
C LEU A 65 0.48 2.94 -4.01
N HIS A 66 1.12 3.63 -4.97
CA HIS A 66 1.81 4.91 -4.75
C HIS A 66 0.88 6.06 -4.36
N LYS A 67 -0.43 5.95 -4.61
CA LYS A 67 -1.45 6.93 -4.19
C LYS A 67 -2.16 6.54 -2.90
N MET A 68 -1.78 5.43 -2.28
CA MET A 68 -2.50 4.88 -1.12
C MET A 68 -2.30 5.76 0.13
N ILE A 69 -3.42 6.24 0.69
CA ILE A 69 -3.47 7.05 1.90
C ILE A 69 -4.44 6.36 2.86
N SER A 70 -4.11 6.40 4.16
CA SER A 70 -4.95 5.84 5.20
C SER A 70 -6.29 6.58 5.27
N GLN A 71 -7.38 5.83 5.42
CA GLN A 71 -8.72 6.40 5.55
C GLN A 71 -8.87 7.11 6.90
N ASN A 72 -9.83 8.04 6.97
CA ASN A 72 -10.17 8.70 8.22
C ASN A 72 -10.56 7.65 9.27
N ASN A 73 -9.98 7.75 10.46
CA ASN A 73 -10.18 6.81 11.58
C ASN A 73 -9.74 5.36 11.31
N GLN A 74 -9.02 5.08 10.22
CA GLN A 74 -8.43 3.76 10.01
C GLN A 74 -7.32 3.52 11.04
N LYS A 75 -7.35 2.35 11.68
CA LYS A 75 -6.27 1.90 12.55
C LYS A 75 -4.94 1.79 11.79
N VAL A 76 -3.87 2.26 12.40
CA VAL A 76 -2.53 2.29 11.78
C VAL A 76 -2.08 0.88 11.38
N ARG A 77 -2.26 -0.10 12.26
CA ARG A 77 -1.99 -1.52 11.98
C ARG A 77 -2.81 -2.04 10.79
N GLY A 78 -4.06 -1.61 10.67
CA GLY A 78 -4.92 -1.95 9.55
C GLY A 78 -4.35 -1.45 8.22
N PHE A 79 -3.89 -0.19 8.20
CA PHE A 79 -3.25 0.41 7.03
C PHE A 79 -1.94 -0.31 6.64
N VAL A 80 -1.07 -0.61 7.62
CA VAL A 80 0.18 -1.35 7.39
C VAL A 80 -0.10 -2.71 6.72
N LEU A 81 -1.06 -3.48 7.25
CA LEU A 81 -1.42 -4.78 6.70
C LEU A 81 -2.01 -4.67 5.29
N GLU A 82 -2.84 -3.67 5.04
CA GLU A 82 -3.42 -3.44 3.72
C GLU A 82 -2.33 -3.09 2.69
N LEU A 83 -1.39 -2.21 3.06
CA LEU A 83 -0.26 -1.84 2.22
C LEU A 83 0.59 -3.07 1.86
N GLN A 84 0.93 -3.91 2.84
CA GLN A 84 1.67 -5.16 2.62
C GLN A 84 0.90 -6.14 1.72
N ARG A 85 -0.40 -6.33 1.98
CA ARG A 85 -1.26 -7.22 1.18
C ARG A 85 -1.35 -6.78 -0.27
N ARG A 86 -1.44 -5.47 -0.53
CA ARG A 86 -1.45 -4.94 -1.90
C ARG A 86 -0.08 -5.11 -2.55
N ALA A 87 1.00 -4.81 -1.84
CA ALA A 87 2.36 -4.94 -2.35
C ALA A 87 2.74 -6.40 -2.69
N ALA A 88 2.21 -7.39 -1.97
CA ALA A 88 2.47 -8.81 -2.21
C ALA A 88 2.09 -9.30 -3.61
N LYS A 89 1.32 -8.52 -4.39
CA LYS A 89 0.90 -8.85 -5.75
C LYS A 89 1.91 -8.46 -6.83
N PHE A 90 2.95 -7.71 -6.49
CA PHE A 90 3.88 -7.14 -7.49
C PHE A 90 5.32 -7.54 -7.21
N ASN A 91 6.10 -7.63 -8.30
CA ASN A 91 7.53 -7.83 -8.19
C ASN A 91 8.24 -6.47 -8.05
N PHE A 92 8.62 -6.14 -6.82
CA PHE A 92 9.39 -4.94 -6.52
C PHE A 92 10.91 -5.17 -6.55
N GLY A 93 11.36 -6.42 -6.70
CA GLY A 93 12.76 -6.79 -6.54
C GLY A 93 13.35 -6.22 -5.25
N ASP A 94 14.57 -5.70 -5.35
CA ASP A 94 15.31 -5.16 -4.21
C ASP A 94 14.72 -3.86 -3.65
N GLN A 95 13.80 -3.22 -4.37
CA GLN A 95 13.17 -1.97 -3.95
C GLN A 95 11.94 -2.18 -3.05
N LEU A 96 11.52 -3.43 -2.80
CA LEU A 96 10.28 -3.73 -2.05
C LEU A 96 10.20 -2.98 -0.72
N TYR A 97 11.23 -3.12 0.12
CA TYR A 97 11.21 -2.52 1.47
C TYR A 97 11.34 -1.01 1.44
N VAL A 98 12.08 -0.45 0.48
CA VAL A 98 12.18 1.01 0.29
C VAL A 98 10.81 1.58 -0.10
N GLN A 99 10.15 0.99 -1.10
CA GLN A 99 8.83 1.45 -1.56
C GLN A 99 7.75 1.29 -0.49
N LEU A 100 7.77 0.18 0.26
CA LEU A 100 6.86 -0.03 1.39
C LEU A 100 7.08 1.01 2.51
N ARG A 101 8.33 1.29 2.86
CA ARG A 101 8.67 2.31 3.86
C ARG A 101 8.16 3.69 3.42
N ASP A 102 8.56 4.12 2.23
CA ASP A 102 8.26 5.46 1.75
C ASP A 102 6.75 5.65 1.59
N ARG A 103 6.04 4.62 1.11
CA ARG A 103 4.57 4.66 0.99
C ARG A 103 3.86 4.61 2.34
N LEU A 104 4.40 3.89 3.32
CA LEU A 104 3.87 3.87 4.68
C LEU A 104 3.95 5.28 5.32
N ILE A 105 5.14 5.91 5.28
CA ILE A 105 5.36 7.26 5.82
C ILE A 105 4.49 8.30 5.11
N ALA A 106 4.43 8.25 3.77
CA ALA A 106 3.62 9.18 2.99
C ALA A 106 2.12 8.97 3.15
N GLY A 107 1.69 7.72 3.39
CA GLY A 107 0.28 7.31 3.44
C GLY A 107 -0.39 7.45 4.79
N ILE A 108 0.35 7.56 5.89
CA ILE A 108 -0.23 7.81 7.21
C ILE A 108 -0.85 9.21 7.26
N ASN A 109 -2.09 9.28 7.73
CA ASN A 109 -2.84 10.53 7.92
C ASN A 109 -2.71 11.11 9.34
N THR A 110 -2.19 10.34 10.29
CA THR A 110 -2.04 10.73 11.69
C THR A 110 -0.86 11.70 11.84
N PRO A 111 -1.08 13.00 12.13
CA PRO A 111 -0.02 14.00 12.07
C PRO A 111 1.09 13.78 13.10
N GLY A 112 0.75 13.34 14.31
CA GLY A 112 1.71 13.03 15.38
C GLY A 112 2.68 11.93 14.96
N LEU A 113 2.14 10.77 14.60
CA LEU A 113 2.92 9.63 14.10
C LEU A 113 3.74 10.00 12.85
N LYS A 114 3.16 10.70 11.87
CA LYS A 114 3.89 11.10 10.66
C LYS A 114 5.11 11.95 10.99
N ARG A 115 4.99 12.89 11.93
CA ARG A 115 6.10 13.74 12.39
C ARG A 115 7.19 12.92 13.07
N GLU A 116 6.81 11.93 13.88
CA GLU A 116 7.75 11.02 14.54
C GLU A 116 8.54 10.20 13.51
N LEU A 117 7.85 9.58 12.54
CA LEU A 117 8.48 8.79 11.49
C LEU A 117 9.46 9.62 10.64
N LEU A 118 9.11 10.87 10.32
CA LEU A 118 9.97 11.77 9.55
C LEU A 118 11.23 12.23 10.30
N ARG A 119 11.27 12.07 11.63
CA ARG A 119 12.47 12.39 12.45
C ARG A 119 13.45 11.23 12.55
N MET A 120 13.05 10.02 12.17
CA MET A 120 13.90 8.84 12.26
C MET A 120 14.92 8.83 11.10
N PRO A 121 16.23 9.00 11.35
CA PRO A 121 17.23 8.93 10.28
C PRO A 121 17.44 7.49 9.82
N ASN A 122 17.57 7.28 8.51
CA ASN A 122 17.93 5.99 7.89
C ASN A 122 17.08 4.79 8.34
N CYS A 123 15.80 5.00 8.68
CA CYS A 123 14.94 3.93 9.15
C CYS A 123 14.64 2.91 8.04
N SER A 124 14.58 1.64 8.42
CA SER A 124 14.11 0.56 7.57
C SER A 124 12.57 0.50 7.57
N PHE A 125 12.01 -0.32 6.69
CA PHE A 125 10.58 -0.63 6.73
C PHE A 125 10.17 -1.26 8.07
N GLN A 126 11.02 -2.11 8.66
CA GLN A 126 10.71 -2.74 9.94
C GLN A 126 10.71 -1.75 11.09
N ASP A 127 11.65 -0.80 11.10
CA ASP A 127 11.68 0.25 12.13
C ASP A 127 10.43 1.13 12.04
N THR A 128 10.05 1.53 10.82
CA THR A 128 8.84 2.30 10.56
C THR A 128 7.58 1.54 10.99
N ARG A 129 7.51 0.25 10.69
CA ARG A 129 6.39 -0.63 11.07
C ARG A 129 6.31 -0.79 12.59
N THR A 130 7.43 -0.97 13.28
CA THR A 130 7.49 -1.09 14.73
C THR A 130 7.04 0.21 15.41
N ALA A 131 7.52 1.36 14.94
CA ALA A 131 7.09 2.66 15.44
C ALA A 131 5.57 2.85 15.27
N CYS A 132 5.01 2.45 14.12
CA CYS A 132 3.56 2.47 13.89
C CYS A 132 2.78 1.61 14.90
N ILE A 133 3.25 0.40 15.18
CA ILE A 133 2.60 -0.53 16.12
C ILE A 133 2.68 0.00 17.55
N ASN A 134 3.85 0.52 17.93
CA ASN A 134 4.08 1.09 19.26
C ASN A 134 3.19 2.32 19.50
N TYR A 135 3.08 3.22 18.52
CA TYR A 135 2.22 4.39 18.60
C TYR A 135 0.75 4.01 18.84
N GLU A 136 0.24 3.01 18.11
CA GLU A 136 -1.14 2.54 18.29
C GLU A 136 -1.34 1.92 19.68
N ALA A 137 -0.38 1.12 20.17
CA ALA A 137 -0.44 0.53 21.50
C ALA A 137 -0.45 1.60 22.62
N VAL A 138 0.42 2.61 22.53
CA VAL A 138 0.47 3.72 23.49
C VAL A 138 -0.86 4.49 23.48
N ASN A 139 -1.37 4.82 22.29
CA ASN A 139 -2.63 5.56 22.17
C ASN A 139 -3.83 4.74 22.68
N GLU A 140 -3.84 3.42 22.50
CA GLU A 140 -4.85 2.55 23.10
C GLU A 140 -4.77 2.54 24.64
N LEU A 141 -3.56 2.49 25.21
CA LEU A 141 -3.36 2.57 26.66
C LEU A 141 -3.81 3.92 27.23
N ASP A 142 -3.51 5.03 26.56
CA ASP A 142 -3.94 6.38 26.99
C ASP A 142 -5.46 6.50 27.01
N ILE A 143 -6.13 5.98 25.98
CA ILE A 143 -7.60 5.95 25.92
C ILE A 143 -8.17 5.12 27.06
N GLN A 144 -7.57 3.97 27.38
CA GLN A 144 -8.04 3.14 28.50
C GLN A 144 -7.81 3.82 29.85
N SER A 145 -6.65 4.45 30.03
CA SER A 145 -6.32 5.20 31.25
C SER A 145 -7.31 6.36 31.47
N MET A 146 -7.63 7.13 30.43
CA MET A 146 -8.64 8.18 30.50
C MET A 146 -10.03 7.64 30.85
N LYS A 147 -10.44 6.49 30.29
CA LYS A 147 -11.71 5.86 30.64
C LYS A 147 -11.77 5.47 32.11
N ILE A 148 -10.69 4.89 32.63
CA ILE A 148 -10.59 4.50 34.05
C ILE A 148 -10.68 5.75 34.93
N PHE A 149 -9.91 6.79 34.60
CA PHE A 149 -9.93 8.05 35.35
C PHE A 149 -11.33 8.68 35.39
N ASN A 150 -12.00 8.79 34.24
CA ASN A 150 -13.36 9.34 34.18
C ASN A 150 -14.36 8.48 34.97
N THR A 151 -14.23 7.14 34.92
CA THR A 151 -15.07 6.24 35.71
C THR A 151 -14.87 6.43 37.22
N LEU A 152 -13.63 6.60 37.66
CA LEU A 152 -13.29 6.86 39.06
C LEU A 152 -13.82 8.22 39.52
N LEU A 153 -13.74 9.24 38.68
CA LEU A 153 -14.25 10.57 38.97
C LEU A 153 -15.78 10.54 39.15
N SER A 154 -16.52 9.90 38.25
CA SER A 154 -17.97 9.75 38.37
C SER A 154 -18.37 9.00 39.64
N ARG A 155 -17.65 7.93 40.01
CA ARG A 155 -17.90 7.20 41.27
C ARG A 155 -17.66 8.07 42.50
N HIS A 156 -16.61 8.89 42.50
CA HIS A 156 -16.34 9.81 43.60
C HIS A 156 -17.49 10.82 43.75
N ASP A 157 -17.95 11.40 42.64
CA ASP A 157 -19.06 12.38 42.65
C ASP A 157 -20.38 11.75 43.12
N GLU A 158 -20.67 10.50 42.74
CA GLU A 158 -21.83 9.74 43.24
C GLU A 158 -21.76 9.51 44.75
N ILE A 159 -20.60 9.09 45.28
CA ILE A 159 -20.41 8.86 46.72
C ILE A 159 -20.58 10.18 47.49
N GLN A 160 -19.99 11.27 46.99
CA GLN A 160 -20.15 12.60 47.60
C GLN A 160 -21.62 13.04 47.62
N PHE A 161 -22.36 12.80 46.54
CA PHE A 161 -23.78 13.12 46.46
C PHE A 161 -24.60 12.30 47.47
N GLN A 162 -24.37 10.99 47.55
CA GLN A 162 -25.04 10.09 48.50
C GLN A 162 -24.76 10.46 49.96
N CYS A 163 -23.50 10.76 50.31
CA CYS A 163 -23.14 11.20 51.65
C CYS A 163 -23.84 12.51 52.03
N ARG A 164 -23.94 13.47 51.11
CA ARG A 164 -24.63 14.75 51.33
C ARG A 164 -26.13 14.57 51.51
N SER A 165 -26.78 13.73 50.69
CA SER A 165 -28.21 13.45 50.82
C SER A 165 -28.54 12.74 52.13
N ASN A 166 -27.73 11.77 52.53
CA ASN A 166 -27.92 11.05 53.78
C ASN A 166 -27.73 11.95 55.01
N LEU A 167 -26.72 12.84 55.01
CA LEU A 167 -26.59 13.83 56.09
C LEU A 167 -27.84 14.72 56.17
N ARG A 168 -28.35 15.17 55.02
CA ARG A 168 -29.50 16.09 54.98
C ARG A 168 -30.77 15.44 55.53
N SER A 169 -31.02 14.16 55.25
CA SER A 169 -32.17 13.44 55.84
C SER A 169 -32.03 13.29 57.35
N PHE A 170 -30.82 12.95 57.85
CA PHE A 170 -30.58 12.80 59.29
C PHE A 170 -30.87 14.07 60.11
N TYR A 171 -30.59 15.26 59.58
CA TYR A 171 -30.89 16.52 60.26
C TYR A 171 -32.31 17.06 60.02
N SER A 172 -33.09 16.44 59.12
CA SER A 172 -34.47 16.85 58.82
C SER A 172 -35.52 16.10 59.65
N ASP A 173 -35.14 14.97 60.26
CA ASP A 173 -36.00 14.09 61.05
C ASP A 173 -35.83 14.29 62.59
N SER A 174 -35.20 15.39 63.03
CA SER A 174 -35.10 15.83 64.44
C SER A 174 -35.82 17.16 64.64
#